data_AF-A0A951KEK0-F1
#
_entry.id   AF-A0A951KEK0-F1
#
_cell.length_a   1.000
_cell.length_b   1.000
_cell.length_c   1.000
_cell.angle_alpha   90.00
_cell.angle_beta   90.00
_cell.angle_gamma   90.00
#
_symmetry.space_group_name_H-M   'P 1'
#
loop_
_entity.id
_entity.type
_entity.pdbx_description
1 polymer ?
#
loop_
_entity_poly.entity_id
_entity_poly.type
_entity_poly.pdbx_seq_one_letter_code
_entity_poly.pdbx_strand_id
1 'polypeptide(L)'
;MNFSGSEGHLIQPGTASIKTEIAHLDAERDQYFSPRGYGFAEAEFDHNYSQGLTLQQSYGGGIGWTVIRNPNTTLDLKASVQYLRQQFKSAPDQDLIGSTFAENFMRKFAKGITFTEGFNATPAWNNLDALLASANATLTMPVYKRFSFTLSATDSYLHDPPAAFKKNSFTATTGLTYSLK
;
A
#
# COMPACT_ATOMS: atom_id res chain seq x y z
N MET A 1 -1.60 -12.77 -7.76
CA MET A 1 -0.31 -13.24 -7.25
C MET A 1 0.77 -12.33 -7.81
N ASN A 2 1.48 -11.64 -6.94
CA ASN A 2 2.59 -10.78 -7.30
C ASN A 2 3.76 -11.08 -6.32
N PHE A 3 4.98 -10.87 -6.82
CA PHE A 3 6.23 -11.16 -6.12
C PHE A 3 7.22 -10.04 -6.43
N SER A 4 7.86 -9.52 -5.40
CA SER A 4 8.97 -8.58 -5.56
C SER A 4 10.08 -8.85 -4.55
N GLY A 5 11.32 -8.54 -4.93
CA GLY A 5 12.50 -8.69 -4.10
C GLY A 5 13.46 -7.53 -4.30
N SER A 6 14.05 -7.04 -3.21
CA SER A 6 15.04 -5.98 -3.23
C SER A 6 16.14 -6.27 -2.22
N GLU A 7 17.39 -6.10 -2.66
CA GLU A 7 18.58 -6.21 -1.84
C GLU A 7 19.31 -4.88 -1.78
N GLY A 8 19.72 -4.48 -0.57
CA GLY A 8 20.43 -3.25 -0.31
C GLY A 8 21.43 -3.37 0.84
N HIS A 9 22.42 -2.50 0.82
CA HIS A 9 23.41 -2.37 1.89
C HIS A 9 23.36 -0.96 2.46
N LEU A 10 23.00 -0.85 3.74
CA LEU A 10 23.09 0.41 4.46
C LEU A 10 24.43 0.45 5.19
N ILE A 11 25.26 1.44 4.84
CA ILE A 11 26.53 1.74 5.51
C ILE A 11 26.38 3.12 6.12
N GLN A 12 26.30 3.20 7.44
CA GLN A 12 26.27 4.45 8.18
C GLN A 12 27.51 4.53 9.09
N PRO A 13 28.29 5.64 9.09
CA PRO A 13 29.52 5.72 9.87
C PRO A 13 29.25 5.49 11.36
N GLY A 14 29.97 4.56 11.98
CA GLY A 14 29.85 4.26 13.42
C GLY A 14 28.74 3.28 13.82
N THR A 15 28.04 2.66 12.86
CA THR A 15 27.05 1.60 13.12
C THR A 15 27.33 0.36 12.27
N ALA A 16 26.89 -0.80 12.74
CA ALA A 16 27.07 -2.07 12.02
C ALA A 16 26.37 -2.02 10.66
N SER A 17 26.99 -2.60 9.62
CA SER A 17 26.38 -2.70 8.30
C SER A 17 25.10 -3.53 8.39
N ILE A 18 23.97 -2.93 8.01
CA ILE A 18 22.68 -3.61 7.96
C ILE A 18 22.47 -4.07 6.53
N LYS A 19 22.35 -5.39 6.34
CA LYS A 19 21.83 -5.96 5.10
C LYS A 19 20.32 -5.79 5.10
N THR A 20 19.81 -5.16 4.05
CA THR A 20 18.39 -5.01 3.80
C THR A 20 18.01 -5.97 2.70
N GLU A 21 17.48 -7.13 3.06
CA GLU A 21 16.85 -8.05 2.12
C GLU A 21 15.35 -8.03 2.42
N ILE A 22 14.61 -7.61 1.40
CA ILE A 22 13.15 -7.49 1.43
C ILE A 22 12.60 -8.42 0.35
N ALA A 23 11.79 -9.39 0.75
CA ALA A 23 11.02 -10.24 -0.15
C ALA A 23 9.54 -10.12 0.19
N HIS A 24 8.71 -9.96 -0.82
CA HIS A 24 7.27 -9.80 -0.69
C HIS A 24 6.57 -10.74 -1.67
N LEU A 25 5.59 -11.49 -1.17
CA LEU A 25 4.72 -12.36 -1.95
C LEU A 25 3.28 -12.15 -1.53
N ASP A 26 2.42 -11.81 -2.48
CA ASP A 26 0.98 -11.67 -2.26
C ASP A 26 0.17 -12.58 -3.19
N ALA A 27 -1.00 -12.99 -2.72
CA ALA A 27 -2.02 -13.63 -3.53
C ALA A 27 -3.41 -13.17 -3.09
N GLU A 28 -4.15 -12.53 -4.01
CA GLU A 28 -5.57 -12.20 -3.85
C GLU A 28 -6.43 -13.02 -4.83
N ARG A 29 -7.62 -13.43 -4.39
CA ARG A 29 -8.66 -14.03 -5.23
C ARG A 29 -10.00 -13.34 -5.01
N ASP A 30 -10.54 -12.79 -6.09
CA ASP A 30 -11.86 -12.16 -6.12
C ASP A 30 -12.95 -13.10 -6.61
N GLN A 31 -14.13 -13.00 -6.01
CA GLN A 31 -15.36 -13.67 -6.43
C GLN A 31 -16.50 -12.67 -6.52
N TYR A 32 -16.91 -12.36 -7.75
CA TYR A 32 -18.02 -11.45 -8.02
C TYR A 32 -19.35 -12.13 -7.72
N PHE A 33 -20.19 -11.46 -6.94
CA PHE A 33 -21.59 -11.85 -6.71
C PHE A 33 -22.57 -10.89 -7.40
N SER A 34 -22.07 -9.79 -7.97
CA SER A 34 -22.83 -8.86 -8.82
C SER A 34 -21.89 -8.12 -9.79
N PRO A 35 -22.40 -7.34 -10.77
CA PRO A 35 -21.55 -6.56 -11.68
C PRO A 35 -20.69 -5.47 -11.02
N ARG A 36 -20.96 -5.15 -9.75
CA ARG A 36 -20.29 -4.07 -8.99
C ARG A 36 -19.76 -4.51 -7.63
N GLY A 37 -20.08 -5.72 -7.17
CA GLY A 37 -19.75 -6.19 -5.84
C GLY A 37 -19.10 -7.57 -5.89
N TYR A 38 -18.02 -7.71 -5.12
CA TYR A 38 -17.24 -8.93 -5.03
C TYR A 38 -16.76 -9.17 -3.60
N GLY A 39 -16.58 -10.43 -3.25
CA GLY A 39 -15.83 -10.83 -2.07
C GLY A 39 -14.40 -11.19 -2.49
N PHE A 40 -13.44 -11.02 -1.60
CA PHE A 40 -12.06 -11.42 -1.86
C PHE A 40 -11.43 -12.09 -0.65
N ALA A 41 -10.43 -12.92 -0.92
CA ALA A 41 -9.54 -13.48 0.09
C ALA A 41 -8.10 -13.20 -0.35
N GLU A 42 -7.26 -12.85 0.61
CA GLU A 42 -5.87 -12.47 0.37
C GLU A 42 -4.92 -13.12 1.38
N ALA A 43 -3.70 -13.39 0.94
CA ALA A 43 -2.60 -13.81 1.78
C ALA A 43 -1.33 -13.10 1.32
N GLU A 44 -0.54 -12.61 2.28
CA GLU A 44 0.70 -11.87 2.06
C GLU A 44 1.80 -12.40 2.96
N PHE A 45 3.00 -12.50 2.42
CA PHE A 45 4.19 -12.96 3.10
C PHE A 45 5.32 -11.98 2.84
N ASP A 46 5.77 -11.31 3.90
CA ASP A 46 6.88 -10.37 3.86
C ASP A 46 8.07 -10.88 4.66
N HIS A 47 9.24 -10.68 4.11
CA HIS A 47 10.51 -10.87 4.77
C HIS A 47 11.24 -9.53 4.80
N ASN A 48 11.66 -9.04 5.98
CA ASN A 48 12.38 -7.76 6.07
C ASN A 48 13.44 -7.76 7.18
N TYR A 49 14.67 -8.15 6.83
CA TYR A 49 15.79 -8.19 7.78
C TYR A 49 16.16 -6.83 8.39
N SER A 50 15.91 -5.72 7.68
CA SER A 50 16.34 -4.38 8.12
C SER A 50 15.60 -3.86 9.35
N GLN A 51 14.43 -4.44 9.65
CA GLN A 51 13.60 -4.10 10.81
C GLN A 51 13.67 -5.14 11.93
N GLY A 52 14.57 -6.13 11.84
CA GLY A 52 14.60 -7.28 12.76
C GLY A 52 13.43 -8.26 12.60
N LEU A 53 12.62 -8.06 11.55
CA LEU A 53 11.46 -8.86 11.19
C LEU A 53 11.93 -10.06 10.37
N THR A 54 11.79 -11.25 10.94
CA THR A 54 12.20 -12.50 10.28
C THR A 54 11.13 -13.01 9.33
N LEU A 55 9.85 -12.79 9.63
CA LEU A 55 8.75 -13.15 8.74
C LEU A 55 7.49 -12.43 9.21
N GLN A 56 6.76 -11.85 8.28
CA GLN A 56 5.42 -11.33 8.49
C GLN A 56 4.46 -12.06 7.56
N GLN A 57 3.34 -12.50 8.11
CA GLN A 57 2.31 -13.22 7.38
C GLN A 57 0.98 -12.52 7.63
N SER A 58 0.31 -12.11 6.57
CA SER A 58 -1.05 -11.58 6.62
C SER A 58 -1.99 -12.55 5.94
N TYR A 59 -3.12 -12.82 6.58
CA TYR A 59 -4.22 -13.58 5.99
C TYR A 59 -5.50 -12.82 6.22
N GLY A 60 -6.26 -12.61 5.15
CA GLY A 60 -7.42 -11.77 5.23
C GLY A 60 -8.42 -12.03 4.13
N GLY A 61 -9.50 -11.26 4.20
CA GLY A 61 -10.51 -11.25 3.18
C GLY A 61 -11.49 -10.14 3.46
N GLY A 62 -12.28 -9.83 2.44
CA GLY A 62 -13.12 -8.66 2.48
C GLY A 62 -14.16 -8.62 1.38
N ILE A 63 -14.77 -7.45 1.29
CA ILE A 63 -15.73 -7.11 0.25
C ILE A 63 -15.26 -5.87 -0.48
N GLY A 64 -15.49 -5.85 -1.79
CA GLY A 64 -15.26 -4.69 -2.64
C GLY A 64 -16.54 -4.27 -3.35
N TRP A 65 -16.67 -2.97 -3.57
CA TRP A 65 -17.79 -2.37 -4.26
C TRP A 65 -17.33 -1.22 -5.17
N THR A 66 -17.55 -1.38 -6.47
CA THR A 66 -17.51 -0.29 -7.44
C THR A 66 -18.76 0.60 -7.32
N VAL A 67 -18.61 1.74 -6.64
CA VAL A 67 -19.68 2.73 -6.42
C VAL A 67 -19.98 3.50 -7.71
N ILE A 68 -18.95 3.98 -8.40
CA ILE A 68 -19.07 4.71 -9.67
C ILE A 68 -18.38 3.90 -10.76
N ARG A 69 -19.07 3.67 -11.88
CA ARG A 69 -18.50 3.02 -13.06
C ARG A 69 -18.98 3.69 -14.34
N ASN A 70 -18.16 4.61 -14.84
CA ASN A 70 -18.37 5.35 -16.08
C ASN A 70 -17.10 5.24 -16.97
N PRO A 71 -17.18 5.52 -18.28
CA PRO A 71 -16.02 5.44 -19.17
C PRO A 71 -14.80 6.26 -18.71
N ASN A 72 -15.06 7.37 -18.02
CA ASN A 72 -14.03 8.30 -17.56
C ASN A 72 -13.87 8.33 -16.04
N THR A 73 -14.63 7.54 -15.27
CA THR A 73 -14.63 7.65 -13.80
C THR A 73 -14.92 6.33 -13.14
N THR A 74 -14.08 5.96 -12.20
CA THR A 74 -14.31 4.84 -11.31
C THR A 74 -14.12 5.28 -9.87
N LEU A 75 -14.94 4.73 -8.99
CA LEU A 75 -14.80 4.83 -7.55
C LEU A 75 -15.04 3.44 -6.99
N ASP A 76 -14.02 2.88 -6.35
CA ASP A 76 -14.02 1.55 -5.78
C ASP A 76 -13.75 1.66 -4.29
N LEU A 77 -14.58 1.00 -3.49
CA LEU A 77 -14.40 0.88 -2.05
C LEU A 77 -14.08 -0.57 -1.71
N LYS A 78 -13.14 -0.81 -0.80
CA LYS A 78 -12.85 -2.13 -0.23
C LYS A 78 -12.88 -2.05 1.29
N ALA A 79 -13.33 -3.11 1.93
CA ALA A 79 -13.19 -3.32 3.35
C ALA A 79 -12.74 -4.75 3.61
N SER A 80 -11.68 -4.96 4.39
CA SER A 80 -11.18 -6.28 4.77
C SER A 80 -11.01 -6.41 6.27
N VAL A 81 -10.95 -7.66 6.72
CA VAL A 81 -10.41 -8.06 8.01
C VAL A 81 -9.19 -8.93 7.74
N GLN A 82 -8.11 -8.65 8.45
CA GLN A 82 -6.84 -9.33 8.28
C GLN A 82 -6.25 -9.70 9.64
N TYR A 83 -5.71 -10.90 9.70
CA TYR A 83 -4.88 -11.37 10.80
C TYR A 83 -3.42 -11.31 10.35
N LEU A 84 -2.61 -10.59 11.12
CA LEU A 84 -1.20 -10.38 10.86
C LEU A 84 -0.39 -11.06 11.97
N ARG A 85 0.56 -11.90 11.57
CA ARG A 85 1.53 -12.50 12.48
C ARG A 85 2.92 -12.03 12.12
N GLN A 86 3.62 -11.47 13.10
CA GLN A 86 4.97 -10.95 12.95
C GLN A 86 5.94 -11.71 13.84
N GLN A 87 7.00 -12.24 13.24
CA GLN A 87 8.07 -12.95 13.92
C GLN A 87 9.32 -12.08 13.95
N PHE A 88 9.83 -11.82 15.16
CA PHE A 88 11.00 -10.97 15.35
C PHE A 88 12.20 -11.80 15.80
N LYS A 89 13.40 -11.39 15.39
CA LYS A 89 14.64 -12.10 15.74
C LYS A 89 15.05 -11.89 17.21
N SER A 90 14.71 -10.72 17.78
CA SER A 90 15.18 -10.28 19.10
C SER A 90 14.07 -9.63 19.95
N ALA A 91 12.80 -9.83 19.58
CA ALA A 91 11.63 -9.33 20.30
C ALA A 91 10.53 -10.40 20.32
N PRO A 92 9.52 -10.31 21.21
CA PRO A 92 8.40 -11.23 21.20
C PRO A 92 7.61 -11.17 19.89
N ASP A 93 7.14 -12.32 19.42
CA ASP A 93 6.19 -12.42 18.30
C ASP A 93 4.93 -11.59 18.60
N GLN A 94 4.33 -11.03 17.56
CA GLN A 94 3.09 -10.27 17.66
C GLN A 94 2.01 -10.85 16.76
N ASP A 95 0.81 -10.92 17.29
CA ASP A 95 -0.41 -11.27 16.59
C ASP A 95 -1.35 -10.06 16.61
N LEU A 96 -1.70 -9.58 15.43
CA LEU A 96 -2.54 -8.40 15.25
C LEU A 96 -3.77 -8.78 14.44
N ILE A 97 -4.91 -8.20 14.81
CA ILE A 97 -6.13 -8.28 14.01
C ILE A 97 -6.48 -6.85 13.63
N GLY A 98 -6.56 -6.61 12.33
CA GLY A 98 -6.84 -5.32 11.74
C GLY A 98 -8.03 -5.41 10.80
N SER A 99 -8.63 -4.26 10.54
CA SER A 99 -9.45 -4.09 9.35
C SER A 99 -8.83 -3.03 8.48
N THR A 100 -8.91 -3.18 7.16
CA THR A 100 -8.49 -2.13 6.23
C THR A 100 -9.71 -1.65 5.48
N PHE A 101 -9.92 -0.33 5.47
CA PHE A 101 -10.90 0.34 4.65
C PHE A 101 -10.15 1.12 3.59
N ALA A 102 -10.48 0.90 2.32
CA ALA A 102 -9.81 1.54 1.21
C ALA A 102 -10.80 2.15 0.23
N GLU A 103 -10.41 3.28 -0.32
CA GLU A 103 -11.06 3.97 -1.43
C GLU A 103 -10.03 4.13 -2.55
N ASN A 104 -10.46 3.86 -3.79
CA ASN A 104 -9.70 4.14 -4.99
C ASN A 104 -10.58 4.88 -5.99
N PHE A 105 -10.21 6.11 -6.30
CA PHE A 105 -10.87 6.96 -7.28
C PHE A 105 -9.96 7.17 -8.50
N MET A 106 -10.54 7.07 -9.70
CA MET A 106 -9.85 7.43 -10.94
C MET A 106 -10.75 8.32 -11.79
N ARG A 107 -10.20 9.42 -12.31
CA ARG A 107 -10.84 10.29 -13.30
C ARG A 107 -9.94 10.48 -14.51
N LYS A 108 -10.47 10.16 -15.70
CA LYS A 108 -9.88 10.54 -16.98
C LYS A 108 -10.45 11.88 -17.42
N PHE A 109 -9.56 12.77 -17.82
CA PHE A 109 -9.88 14.06 -18.43
C PHE A 109 -9.57 14.04 -19.92
N ALA A 110 -9.84 15.16 -20.59
CA ALA A 110 -9.48 15.34 -21.98
C ALA A 110 -7.96 15.15 -22.20
N LYS A 111 -7.58 14.81 -23.43
CA LYS A 111 -6.16 14.65 -23.85
C LYS A 111 -5.42 13.53 -23.11
N GLY A 112 -6.14 12.56 -22.53
CA GLY A 112 -5.55 11.40 -21.86
C GLY A 112 -4.96 11.69 -20.48
N ILE A 113 -5.20 12.88 -19.93
CA ILE A 113 -4.82 13.20 -18.56
C ILE A 113 -5.62 12.31 -17.61
N THR A 114 -4.95 11.70 -16.65
CA THR A 114 -5.58 10.83 -15.65
C THR A 114 -5.21 11.31 -14.26
N PHE A 115 -6.21 11.42 -13.40
CA PHE A 115 -6.05 11.62 -11.97
C PHE A 115 -6.46 10.34 -11.25
N THR A 116 -5.65 9.91 -10.30
CA THR A 116 -5.94 8.81 -9.40
C THR A 116 -5.75 9.28 -7.98
N GLU A 117 -6.70 8.95 -7.13
CA GLU A 117 -6.68 9.19 -5.71
C GLU A 117 -6.93 7.87 -4.99
N GLY A 118 -6.16 7.62 -3.94
CA GLY A 118 -6.33 6.47 -3.09
C GLY A 118 -6.33 6.92 -1.63
N PHE A 119 -7.17 6.28 -0.84
CA PHE A 119 -7.17 6.42 0.61
C PHE A 119 -7.26 5.03 1.22
N ASN A 120 -6.52 4.80 2.29
CA ASN A 120 -6.70 3.61 3.13
C ASN A 120 -6.55 3.98 4.60
N ALA A 121 -7.31 3.27 5.44
CA ALA A 121 -7.22 3.35 6.88
C ALA A 121 -7.29 1.94 7.47
N THR A 122 -6.34 1.63 8.33
CA THR A 122 -6.19 0.32 8.95
C THR A 122 -6.18 0.45 10.47
N PRO A 123 -7.35 0.47 11.13
CA PRO A 123 -7.42 0.33 12.58
C PRO A 123 -7.05 -1.09 13.02
N ALA A 124 -6.23 -1.20 14.07
CA ALA A 124 -6.04 -2.45 14.81
C ALA A 124 -7.11 -2.61 15.89
N TRP A 125 -7.69 -3.80 16.00
CA TRP A 125 -8.76 -4.09 16.96
C TRP A 125 -8.23 -4.43 18.36
N ASN A 126 -7.00 -4.92 18.43
CA ASN A 126 -6.32 -5.27 19.66
C ASN A 126 -5.43 -4.14 20.22
N ASN A 127 -5.28 -3.03 19.48
CA ASN A 127 -4.61 -1.81 19.94
C ASN A 127 -5.29 -0.58 19.32
N LEU A 128 -6.14 0.10 20.11
CA LEU A 128 -6.91 1.27 19.65
C LEU A 128 -6.04 2.51 19.33
N ASP A 129 -4.78 2.52 19.79
CA ASP A 129 -3.81 3.57 19.46
C ASP A 129 -3.05 3.27 18.14
N ALA A 130 -3.19 2.06 17.58
CA ALA A 130 -2.58 1.67 16.31
C ALA A 130 -3.55 1.90 15.14
N LEU A 131 -3.71 3.17 14.76
CA LEU A 131 -4.35 3.58 13.50
C LEU A 131 -3.28 4.01 12.49
N LEU A 132 -3.26 3.33 11.36
CA LEU A 132 -2.54 3.76 10.16
C LEU A 132 -3.55 4.29 9.16
N ALA A 133 -3.23 5.41 8.52
CA ALA A 133 -3.96 5.86 7.35
C ALA A 133 -2.99 6.41 6.32
N SER A 134 -3.30 6.25 5.04
CA SER A 134 -2.55 6.91 3.99
C SER A 134 -3.47 7.39 2.88
N ALA A 135 -3.10 8.52 2.31
CA ALA A 135 -3.77 9.13 1.18
C ALA A 135 -2.73 9.39 0.09
N ASN A 136 -3.07 9.08 -1.15
CA ASN A 136 -2.23 9.36 -2.29
C ASN A 136 -3.05 10.04 -3.40
N ALA A 137 -2.44 10.99 -4.07
CA ALA A 137 -3.01 11.67 -5.22
C ALA A 137 -1.95 11.73 -6.33
N THR A 138 -2.30 11.25 -7.52
CA THR A 138 -1.40 11.20 -8.66
C THR A 138 -2.09 11.78 -9.89
N LEU A 139 -1.41 12.72 -10.54
CA LEU A 139 -1.80 13.29 -11.82
C LEU A 139 -0.80 12.85 -12.89
N THR A 140 -1.28 12.11 -13.88
CA THR A 140 -0.48 11.68 -15.04
C THR A 140 -0.95 12.42 -16.28
N MET A 141 -0.02 13.08 -16.96
CA MET A 141 -0.25 13.89 -18.14
C MET A 141 0.58 13.34 -19.30
N PRO A 142 -0.06 12.87 -20.40
CA PRO A 142 0.65 12.62 -21.65
C PRO A 142 1.21 13.95 -22.16
N VAL A 143 2.54 14.02 -22.33
CA VAL A 143 3.20 15.26 -22.76
C VAL A 143 3.50 15.23 -24.24
N TYR A 144 4.24 14.21 -24.70
CA TYR A 144 4.61 14.10 -26.11
C TYR A 144 4.89 12.66 -26.52
N LYS A 145 4.22 12.18 -27.58
CA LYS A 145 4.36 10.83 -28.11
C LYS A 145 4.26 9.77 -27.01
N ARG A 146 5.40 9.21 -26.58
CA ARG A 146 5.51 8.13 -25.59
C ARG A 146 5.99 8.63 -24.23
N PHE A 147 6.07 9.93 -24.04
CA PHE A 147 6.43 10.57 -22.78
C PHE A 147 5.18 10.97 -22.00
N SER A 148 5.14 10.55 -20.74
CA SER A 148 4.15 10.98 -19.77
C SER A 148 4.86 11.61 -18.58
N PHE A 149 4.34 12.73 -18.10
CA PHE A 149 4.79 13.36 -16.86
C PHE A 149 3.82 13.01 -15.75
N THR A 150 4.36 12.69 -14.58
CA THR A 150 3.59 12.29 -13.41
C THR A 150 3.95 13.21 -12.25
N LEU A 151 2.92 13.69 -11.55
CA LEU A 151 3.04 14.35 -10.25
C LEU A 151 2.27 13.51 -9.23
N SER A 152 2.94 13.10 -8.16
CA SER A 152 2.34 12.32 -7.07
C SER A 152 2.58 13.02 -5.74
N ALA A 153 1.57 12.99 -4.88
CA ALA A 153 1.65 13.38 -3.48
C ALA A 153 1.08 12.27 -2.61
N THR A 154 1.78 11.94 -1.54
CA THR A 154 1.36 10.92 -0.57
C THR A 154 1.48 11.51 0.83
N ASP A 155 0.41 11.42 1.60
CA ASP A 155 0.41 11.68 3.04
C ASP A 155 0.17 10.35 3.77
N SER A 156 0.98 10.07 4.77
CA SER A 156 0.87 8.88 5.61
C SER A 156 0.78 9.32 7.06
N TYR A 157 -0.28 8.87 7.72
CA TYR A 157 -0.59 9.11 9.11
C TYR A 157 -0.37 7.85 9.94
N LEU A 158 0.41 7.98 11.00
CA LEU A 158 0.61 6.98 12.03
C LEU A 158 0.24 7.58 13.38
N HIS A 159 -0.77 7.03 14.03
CA HIS A 159 -1.29 7.57 15.28
C HIS A 159 -0.28 7.49 16.44
N ASP A 160 0.50 6.41 16.51
CA ASP A 160 1.52 6.17 17.53
C ASP A 160 2.91 5.89 16.92
N PRO A 161 3.63 6.92 16.44
CA PRO A 161 4.96 6.74 15.88
C PRO A 161 6.00 6.53 17.00
N PRO A 162 7.11 5.81 16.74
CA PRO A 162 8.21 5.68 17.70
C PRO A 162 8.69 7.04 18.20
N ALA A 163 9.16 7.09 19.45
CA ALA A 163 9.68 8.32 20.05
C ALA A 163 10.75 8.95 19.13
N ALA A 164 10.60 10.25 18.86
CA ALA A 164 11.34 11.09 17.89
C ALA A 164 10.73 11.24 16.48
N PHE A 165 9.64 10.56 16.13
CA PHE A 165 9.02 10.66 14.80
C PHE A 165 7.69 11.46 14.81
N LYS A 166 7.39 12.13 13.69
CA LYS A 166 6.11 12.85 13.49
C LYS A 166 5.01 11.87 13.10
N LYS A 167 3.77 12.18 13.49
CA LYS A 167 2.58 11.39 13.13
C LYS A 167 2.26 11.42 11.63
N ASN A 168 2.59 12.51 10.93
CA ASN A 168 2.35 12.65 9.50
C ASN A 168 3.67 12.70 8.73
N SER A 169 3.71 12.00 7.60
CA SER A 169 4.77 12.04 6.61
C SER A 169 4.20 12.40 5.25
N PHE A 170 4.66 13.52 4.68
CA PHE A 170 4.25 13.97 3.36
C PHE A 170 5.39 13.83 2.36
N THR A 171 5.12 13.17 1.24
CA THR A 171 6.07 13.00 0.13
C THR A 171 5.45 13.52 -1.15
N ALA A 172 6.18 14.36 -1.87
CA ALA A 172 5.82 14.78 -3.23
C ALA A 172 6.89 14.27 -4.19
N THR A 173 6.45 13.69 -5.31
CA THR A 173 7.33 13.10 -6.32
C THR A 173 6.89 13.52 -7.69
N THR A 174 7.85 13.85 -8.55
CA THR A 174 7.63 14.05 -9.98
C THR A 174 8.38 12.98 -10.76
N GLY A 175 7.84 12.57 -11.90
CA GLY A 175 8.42 11.53 -12.72
C GLY A 175 8.17 11.76 -14.20
N LEU A 176 9.09 11.26 -15.03
CA LEU A 176 8.93 11.19 -16.47
C LEU A 176 8.98 9.71 -16.89
N THR A 177 7.92 9.24 -17.53
CA THR A 177 7.82 7.86 -18.01
C THR A 177 7.94 7.83 -19.53
N TYR A 178 8.74 6.90 -20.06
CA TYR A 178 8.84 6.62 -21.49
C TYR A 178 8.40 5.18 -21.78
N SER A 179 7.38 5.01 -22.63
CA SER A 179 6.89 3.68 -23.01
C SER A 179 7.70 3.06 -24.16
N LEU A 180 8.33 1.92 -23.90
CA LEU A 180 9.03 1.10 -24.91
C LEU A 180 8.04 0.28 -25.75
N LYS A 181 8.47 -0.13 -26.95
CA LYS A 181 7.71 -0.98 -27.88
C LYS A 181 8.35 -2.35 -27.96
#